data_AF-A0AAW9I8A4-F1
#
_entry.id   AF-A0AAW9I8A4-F1
#
_cell.length_a   1.000
_cell.length_b   1.000
_cell.length_c   1.000
_cell.angle_alpha   90.00
_cell.angle_beta   90.00
_cell.angle_gamma   90.00
#
_symmetry.space_group_name_H-M   'P 1'
#
loop_
_entity.id
_entity.type
_entity.pdbx_description
1 polymer ?
#
loop_
_entity_poly.entity_id
_entity_poly.type
_entity_poly.pdbx_seq_one_letter_code
_entity_poly.pdbx_strand_id
1 'polypeptide(L)'
;MHIKEVITKNIIYKIRRRIPSHKKTSESLRLGILLAAVGGFLDAYTFICRGGVFANAETGNIVLVALGITKRNYKDVFMAALPILAFVAGVLVTEIIREKSINNYEESTKAEKFILIIEAVVLFIVGFIPTTTPHIFVTTT
;
A
#
# COMPACT_ATOMS: atom_id res chain seq x y z
N MET A 1 38.39 25.85 30.70
CA MET A 1 37.31 24.83 30.90
C MET A 1 36.12 25.03 29.96
N HIS A 2 35.72 26.28 29.67
CA HIS A 2 34.52 26.61 28.89
C HIS A 2 34.56 26.25 27.39
N ILE A 3 35.74 26.29 26.75
CA ILE A 3 35.88 26.08 25.29
C ILE A 3 35.60 24.62 24.89
N LYS A 4 36.00 23.65 25.73
CA LYS A 4 35.75 22.23 25.46
C LYS A 4 34.24 21.91 25.47
N GLU A 5 33.49 22.50 26.40
CA GLU A 5 32.04 22.36 26.47
C GLU A 5 31.32 22.87 25.22
N VAL A 6 31.74 24.02 24.69
CA VAL A 6 31.15 24.61 23.48
C VAL A 6 31.38 23.70 22.27
N ILE A 7 32.60 23.18 22.11
CA ILE A 7 32.95 22.28 21.00
C ILE A 7 32.15 20.97 21.11
N THR A 8 32.07 20.37 22.30
CA THR A 8 31.30 19.14 22.53
C THR A 8 29.81 19.35 22.23
N LYS A 9 29.21 20.45 22.69
CA LYS A 9 27.80 20.77 22.39
C LYS A 9 27.58 20.97 20.89
N ASN A 10 28.51 21.62 20.19
CA ASN A 10 28.37 21.88 18.76
C ASN A 10 28.48 20.58 17.93
N ILE A 11 29.36 19.65 18.34
CA ILE A 11 29.47 18.31 17.75
C ILE A 11 28.20 17.52 17.99
N ILE A 12 27.70 17.47 19.23
CA ILE A 12 26.45 16.76 19.58
C ILE A 12 25.27 17.34 18.80
N TYR A 13 25.17 18.67 18.69
CA TYR A 13 24.13 19.34 17.92
C TYR A 13 24.20 18.98 16.42
N LYS A 14 25.41 18.92 15.85
CA LYS A 14 25.63 18.54 14.46
C LYS A 14 25.29 17.07 14.19
N ILE A 15 25.59 16.18 15.13
CA ILE A 15 25.21 14.76 15.07
C ILE A 15 23.69 14.62 15.20
N ARG A 16 23.06 15.28 16.17
CA ARG A 16 21.60 15.22 16.38
C ARG A 16 20.79 15.74 15.18
N ARG A 17 21.32 16.72 14.43
CA ARG A 17 20.70 17.18 13.16
C ARG A 17 20.86 16.21 11.99
N ARG A 18 21.84 15.31 12.02
CA ARG A 18 22.03 14.27 10.99
C ARG A 18 21.24 12.99 11.28
N ILE A 19 20.75 12.81 12.50
CA ILE A 19 19.84 11.73 12.83
C ILE A 19 18.45 12.19 12.36
N PRO A 20 17.85 11.56 11.32
CA PRO A 20 16.48 11.88 10.95
C PRO A 20 15.60 11.62 12.17
N SER A 21 15.09 12.70 12.76
CA SER A 21 14.14 12.59 13.86
C SER A 21 12.87 12.02 13.26
N HIS A 22 12.56 10.78 13.65
CA HIS A 22 11.39 10.03 13.22
C HIS A 22 10.12 10.66 13.79
N LYS A 23 9.79 11.86 13.32
CA LYS A 23 8.60 12.62 13.70
C LYS A 23 7.37 12.19 12.90
N LYS A 24 7.56 11.56 11.74
CA LYS A 24 6.48 11.09 10.89
C LYS A 24 6.15 9.63 11.20
N THR A 25 4.95 9.41 11.70
CA THR A 25 4.37 8.09 11.99
C THR A 25 4.45 7.15 10.77
N SER A 26 4.28 7.66 9.55
CA SER A 26 4.32 6.87 8.30
C SER A 26 5.65 6.17 8.03
N GLU A 27 6.76 6.69 8.56
CA GLU A 27 8.08 6.08 8.37
C GLU A 27 8.41 5.06 9.47
N SER A 28 7.53 4.87 10.45
CA SER A 28 7.75 3.97 11.60
C SER A 28 7.94 2.52 11.17
N LEU A 29 9.09 1.95 11.54
CA LEU A 29 9.37 0.52 11.37
C LEU A 29 8.25 -0.37 11.95
N ARG A 30 7.68 0.03 13.10
CA ARG A 30 6.58 -0.72 13.72
C ARG A 30 5.34 -0.76 12.83
N LEU A 31 5.03 0.35 12.17
CA LEU A 31 3.90 0.42 11.22
C LEU A 31 4.22 -0.32 9.93
N GLY A 32 5.44 -0.22 9.42
CA GLY A 32 5.88 -1.01 8.26
C GLY A 32 5.73 -2.52 8.51
N ILE A 33 6.15 -3.02 9.68
CA ILE A 33 5.99 -4.43 10.06
C ILE A 33 4.51 -4.82 10.14
N LEU A 34 3.67 -3.98 10.78
CA LEU A 34 2.24 -4.25 10.90
C LEU A 34 1.55 -4.30 9.53
N LEU A 35 1.82 -3.33 8.66
CA LEU A 35 1.26 -3.27 7.31
C LEU A 35 1.74 -4.43 6.45
N ALA A 36 3.01 -4.83 6.55
CA ALA A 36 3.52 -5.99 5.83
C ALA A 36 2.85 -7.30 6.29
N ALA A 37 2.63 -7.46 7.59
CA ALA A 37 1.93 -8.63 8.13
C ALA A 37 0.48 -8.70 7.68
N VAL A 38 -0.25 -7.57 7.75
CA VAL A 38 -1.66 -7.49 7.32
C VAL A 38 -1.79 -7.66 5.81
N GLY A 39 -0.94 -6.99 5.02
CA GLY A 39 -0.93 -7.08 3.56
C GLY A 39 -0.63 -8.49 3.07
N GLY A 40 0.38 -9.15 3.66
CA GLY A 40 0.71 -10.54 3.33
C GLY A 40 -0.38 -11.54 3.74
N PHE A 41 -1.05 -11.31 4.88
CA PHE A 41 -2.21 -12.11 5.27
C PHE A 41 -3.36 -11.95 4.29
N LEU A 42 -3.67 -10.71 3.89
CA LEU A 42 -4.74 -10.42 2.94
C LEU A 42 -4.46 -11.10 1.59
N ASP A 43 -3.23 -11.02 1.09
CA ASP A 43 -2.80 -11.69 -0.14
C ASP A 43 -2.95 -13.22 -0.05
N ALA A 44 -2.58 -13.83 1.09
CA ALA A 44 -2.78 -15.25 1.31
C ALA A 44 -4.27 -15.63 1.35
N TYR A 45 -5.09 -14.82 2.02
CA TYR A 45 -6.54 -15.03 2.08
C TYR A 45 -7.19 -14.90 0.70
N THR A 46 -6.87 -13.86 -0.08
CA THR A 46 -7.48 -13.69 -1.40
C THR A 46 -7.04 -14.77 -2.37
N PHE A 47 -5.77 -15.18 -2.30
CA PHE A 47 -5.25 -16.25 -3.14
C PHE A 47 -5.90 -17.61 -2.80
N ILE A 48 -5.98 -17.98 -1.52
CA ILE A 48 -6.48 -19.31 -1.12
C ILE A 48 -8.02 -19.36 -1.14
N CYS A 49 -8.68 -18.32 -0.64
CA CYS A 49 -10.12 -18.35 -0.36
C CYS A 49 -10.97 -17.58 -1.38
N ARG A 50 -10.38 -16.69 -2.20
CA ARG A 50 -11.13 -15.73 -3.02
C ARG A 50 -10.59 -15.62 -4.45
N GLY A 51 -10.68 -16.73 -5.18
CA GLY A 51 -10.53 -16.73 -6.64
C GLY A 51 -9.10 -16.80 -7.16
N GLY A 52 -8.10 -17.06 -6.30
CA GLY A 52 -6.74 -17.33 -6.74
C GLY A 52 -5.94 -16.09 -7.14
N VAL A 53 -6.34 -14.90 -6.70
CA VAL A 53 -5.69 -13.63 -7.04
C VAL A 53 -5.17 -12.92 -5.79
N PHE A 54 -4.09 -12.16 -5.93
CA PHE A 54 -3.52 -11.36 -4.85
C PHE A 54 -4.27 -10.03 -4.74
N ALA A 55 -4.49 -9.57 -3.52
CA ALA A 55 -5.16 -8.31 -3.26
C ALA A 55 -4.23 -7.13 -3.53
N ASN A 56 -2.99 -7.23 -3.07
CA ASN A 56 -2.00 -6.16 -3.05
C ASN A 56 -0.75 -6.49 -3.89
N ALA A 57 -0.44 -7.77 -4.10
CA ALA A 57 0.75 -8.18 -4.84
C ALA A 57 0.54 -8.11 -6.37
N GLU A 58 0.57 -6.90 -6.94
CA GLU A 58 0.35 -6.68 -8.38
C GLU A 58 1.35 -7.43 -9.27
N THR A 59 2.63 -7.49 -8.87
CA THR A 59 3.62 -8.32 -9.57
C THR A 59 3.22 -9.80 -9.58
N GLY A 60 2.60 -10.29 -8.50
CA GLY A 60 2.06 -11.64 -8.43
C GLY A 60 0.88 -11.84 -9.38
N ASN A 61 -0.02 -10.86 -9.47
CA ASN A 61 -1.13 -10.87 -10.42
C ASN A 61 -0.67 -10.87 -11.87
N ILE A 62 0.41 -10.16 -12.21
CA ILE A 62 1.04 -10.20 -13.54
C ILE A 62 1.54 -11.62 -13.86
N VAL A 63 2.17 -12.29 -12.88
CA VAL A 63 2.61 -13.69 -13.05
C VAL A 63 1.41 -14.62 -13.26
N LEU A 64 0.31 -14.44 -12.53
CA LEU A 64 -0.91 -15.22 -12.70
C LEU A 64 -1.55 -15.03 -14.08
N VAL A 65 -1.56 -13.80 -14.60
CA VAL A 65 -1.97 -13.51 -15.99
C VAL A 65 -1.10 -14.29 -16.98
N ALA A 66 0.23 -14.26 -16.83
CA ALA A 66 1.14 -14.99 -17.71
C ALA A 66 0.92 -16.51 -17.66
N LEU A 67 0.68 -17.06 -16.46
CA LEU A 67 0.37 -18.48 -16.26
C LEU A 67 -0.98 -18.85 -16.88
N GLY A 68 -2.01 -18.02 -16.71
CA GLY A 68 -3.34 -18.22 -17.27
C GLY A 68 -3.32 -18.21 -18.81
N ILE A 69 -2.58 -17.29 -19.43
CA ILE A 69 -2.37 -17.24 -20.88
C ILE A 69 -1.72 -18.53 -21.37
N THR A 70 -0.66 -18.97 -20.69
CA THR A 70 0.07 -20.21 -21.04
C THR A 70 -0.84 -21.44 -20.95
N LYS A 71 -1.73 -21.50 -19.95
CA LYS A 71 -2.70 -22.59 -19.77
C LYS A 71 -3.97 -22.43 -20.63
N ARG A 72 -4.09 -21.37 -21.42
CA ARG A 72 -5.32 -20.97 -22.16
C ARG A 72 -6.56 -20.84 -21.25
N ASN A 73 -6.36 -20.54 -19.96
CA ASN A 73 -7.47 -20.30 -19.04
C ASN A 73 -7.77 -18.80 -18.96
N TYR A 74 -8.60 -18.33 -19.89
CA TYR A 74 -8.97 -16.92 -20.01
C TYR A 74 -9.73 -16.37 -18.79
N LYS A 75 -10.39 -17.24 -18.01
CA LYS A 75 -11.11 -16.83 -16.80
C LYS A 75 -10.15 -16.33 -15.72
N ASP A 76 -9.08 -17.10 -15.46
CA ASP A 76 -8.07 -16.75 -14.46
C ASP A 76 -7.27 -15.51 -14.90
N VAL A 77 -7.00 -15.40 -16.21
CA VAL A 77 -6.38 -14.20 -16.80
C VAL A 77 -7.23 -12.96 -16.54
N PHE A 78 -8.53 -13.03 -16.79
CA PHE A 78 -9.42 -11.90 -16.58
C PHE A 78 -9.51 -11.50 -15.10
N MET A 79 -9.61 -12.49 -14.21
CA MET A 79 -9.66 -12.23 -12.76
C MET A 79 -8.36 -11.60 -12.23
N ALA A 80 -7.20 -12.05 -12.69
CA ALA A 80 -5.91 -11.49 -12.27
C ALA A 80 -5.56 -10.16 -12.96
N ALA A 81 -6.14 -9.87 -14.14
CA ALA A 81 -5.95 -8.60 -14.83
C ALA A 81 -6.77 -7.44 -14.23
N LEU A 82 -7.90 -7.75 -13.58
CA LEU A 82 -8.81 -6.75 -13.06
C LEU A 82 -8.20 -5.86 -11.94
N PRO A 83 -7.47 -6.40 -10.94
CA PRO A 83 -6.72 -5.60 -9.96
C PRO A 83 -5.68 -4.68 -10.63
N ILE A 84 -4.90 -5.23 -11.58
CA ILE A 84 -3.86 -4.49 -12.31
C ILE A 84 -4.46 -3.27 -13.03
N LEU A 85 -5.60 -3.45 -13.69
CA LEU A 85 -6.28 -2.36 -14.39
C LEU A 85 -6.81 -1.29 -13.43
N ALA A 86 -7.37 -1.71 -12.29
CA ALA A 86 -7.82 -0.78 -11.26
C ALA A 86 -6.65 0.02 -10.67
N PHE A 87 -5.51 -0.63 -10.40
CA PHE A 87 -4.29 0.02 -9.93
C PHE A 87 -3.75 1.05 -10.93
N VAL A 88 -3.62 0.67 -12.21
CA VAL A 88 -3.16 1.59 -13.27
C VAL A 88 -4.10 2.79 -13.39
N ALA A 89 -5.42 2.57 -13.38
CA ALA A 89 -6.39 3.67 -13.41
C ALA A 89 -6.23 4.61 -12.20
N GLY A 90 -6.06 4.06 -10.99
CA GLY A 90 -5.83 4.84 -9.77
C GLY A 90 -4.55 5.68 -9.83
N VAL A 91 -3.45 5.13 -10.35
CA VAL A 91 -2.19 5.85 -10.55
C VAL A 91 -2.36 6.99 -11.55
N LEU A 92 -3.04 6.75 -12.68
CA LEU A 92 -3.30 7.79 -13.68
C LEU A 92 -4.15 8.94 -13.11
N VAL A 93 -5.22 8.61 -12.38
CA VAL A 93 -6.07 9.62 -11.72
C VAL A 93 -5.27 10.42 -10.71
N THR A 94 -4.45 9.74 -9.88
CA THR A 94 -3.59 10.40 -8.89
C THR A 94 -2.60 11.34 -9.56
N GLU A 95 -1.99 10.93 -10.67
CA GLU A 95 -1.03 11.75 -11.41
C GLU A 95 -1.68 12.99 -12.00
N ILE A 96 -2.88 12.86 -12.60
CA ILE A 96 -3.66 13.99 -13.14
C ILE A 96 -4.02 14.99 -12.02
N ILE A 97 -4.43 14.50 -10.85
CA ILE A 97 -4.76 15.36 -9.70
C ILE A 97 -3.51 16.06 -9.19
N ARG A 98 -2.37 15.36 -9.13
CA ARG A 98 -1.09 15.88 -8.65
C ARG A 98 -0.53 16.97 -9.57
N GLU A 99 -0.62 16.79 -10.88
CA GLU A 99 -0.20 17.80 -11.87
C GLU A 99 -1.00 19.10 -11.72
N LYS A 100 -2.28 18.98 -11.37
CA LYS A 100 -3.19 20.13 -11.18
C LYS A 100 -3.10 20.77 -9.79
N SER A 101 -2.53 20.07 -8.81
CA SER A 101 -2.50 20.44 -7.38
C SER A 101 -1.07 20.59 -6.85
N ILE A 102 -0.25 21.39 -7.52
CA ILE A 102 1.08 21.77 -7.03
C ILE A 102 0.89 22.95 -6.06
N ASN A 103 0.74 22.70 -4.76
CA ASN A 103 1.09 23.62 -3.66
C ASN A 103 0.50 23.17 -2.30
N ASN A 104 0.87 22.02 -1.72
CA ASN A 104 0.78 21.75 -0.26
C ASN A 104 1.36 20.38 0.12
N TYR A 105 2.66 20.32 0.42
CA TYR A 105 3.37 19.08 0.80
C TYR A 105 2.93 18.53 2.18
N GLU A 106 2.31 19.35 3.04
CA GLU A 106 1.80 18.92 4.34
C GLU A 106 0.47 18.15 4.28
N GLU A 107 -0.29 18.25 3.18
CA GLU A 107 -1.55 17.50 3.02
C GLU A 107 -1.34 16.02 2.67
N SER A 108 -0.21 15.66 2.05
CA SER A 108 0.08 14.29 1.59
C SER A 108 -0.01 13.27 2.73
N THR A 109 0.51 13.58 3.91
CA THR A 109 0.54 12.64 5.04
C THR A 109 -0.83 12.47 5.72
N LYS A 110 -1.77 13.41 5.52
CA LYS A 110 -3.18 13.25 5.93
C LYS A 110 -3.95 12.40 4.91
N ALA A 111 -3.69 12.62 3.62
CA ALA A 111 -4.31 11.86 2.54
C ALA A 111 -3.97 10.35 2.61
N GLU A 112 -2.70 10.00 2.81
CA GLU A 112 -2.25 8.60 2.97
C GLU A 112 -2.99 7.89 4.12
N LYS A 113 -3.11 8.55 5.28
CA LYS A 113 -3.85 8.01 6.43
C LYS A 113 -5.35 7.88 6.16
N PHE A 114 -5.92 8.83 5.44
CA PHE A 114 -7.33 8.80 5.07
C PHE A 114 -7.63 7.63 4.11
N ILE A 115 -6.76 7.40 3.12
CA ILE A 115 -6.84 6.25 2.22
C ILE A 115 -6.76 4.95 3.01
N LEU A 116 -5.81 4.81 3.94
CA LEU A 116 -5.70 3.63 4.81
C LEU A 116 -6.96 3.39 5.66
N ILE A 117 -7.61 4.45 6.15
CA ILE A 117 -8.87 4.32 6.90
C ILE A 117 -9.99 3.84 5.98
N ILE A 118 -10.10 4.40 4.77
CA ILE A 118 -11.07 3.94 3.78
C ILE A 118 -10.82 2.47 3.45
N GLU A 119 -9.58 2.09 3.15
CA GLU A 119 -9.18 0.71 2.88
C GLU A 119 -9.58 -0.21 4.04
N ALA A 120 -9.27 0.17 5.29
CA ALA A 120 -9.66 -0.60 6.47
C ALA A 120 -11.18 -0.77 6.61
N VAL A 121 -11.97 0.28 6.31
CA VAL A 121 -13.44 0.21 6.35
C VAL A 121 -13.98 -0.69 5.24
N VAL A 122 -13.44 -0.58 4.03
CA VAL A 122 -13.81 -1.44 2.89
C VAL A 122 -13.49 -2.89 3.19
N LEU A 123 -12.28 -3.18 3.69
CA LEU A 123 -11.86 -4.54 4.09
C LEU A 123 -12.72 -5.09 5.23
N PHE A 124 -13.09 -4.26 6.19
CA PHE A 124 -14.01 -4.65 7.26
C PHE A 124 -15.35 -5.09 6.68
N ILE A 125 -15.94 -4.30 5.77
CA ILE A 125 -17.21 -4.64 5.10
C ILE A 125 -17.07 -5.92 4.27
N VAL A 126 -16.00 -6.03 3.48
CA VAL A 126 -15.69 -7.21 2.66
C VAL A 126 -15.55 -8.48 3.49
N GLY A 127 -14.99 -8.39 4.71
CA GLY A 127 -14.86 -9.52 5.63
C GLY A 127 -16.20 -10.13 6.09
N PHE A 128 -17.29 -9.36 6.03
CA PHE A 128 -18.65 -9.85 6.34
C PHE A 128 -19.42 -10.31 5.10
N ILE A 129 -18.84 -10.20 3.90
CA ILE A 129 -19.47 -10.68 2.66
C ILE A 129 -19.32 -12.22 2.60
N PRO A 130 -20.42 -12.99 2.57
CA PRO A 130 -20.36 -14.44 2.53
C PRO A 130 -19.74 -14.96 1.22
N THR A 131 -19.08 -16.11 1.29
CA THR A 131 -18.40 -16.78 0.15
C THR A 131 -19.34 -17.18 -0.99
N THR A 132 -20.65 -17.00 -0.83
CA THR A 132 -21.70 -17.26 -1.82
C THR A 132 -21.91 -16.14 -2.84
N THR A 133 -21.33 -14.95 -2.63
CA THR A 133 -21.43 -13.84 -3.61
C THR A 133 -20.44 -13.98 -4.77
N PRO A 134 -20.81 -13.55 -6.00
CA PRO A 134 -19.93 -13.63 -7.17
C PRO A 134 -18.55 -12.99 -6.91
N HIS A 135 -17.49 -13.71 -7.29
CA HIS A 135 -16.11 -13.32 -6.99
C HIS A 135 -15.70 -11.93 -7.51
N ILE A 136 -16.44 -11.37 -8.46
CA ILE A 136 -16.13 -10.09 -9.10
C ILE A 136 -16.28 -8.87 -8.17
N PHE A 137 -17.09 -8.96 -7.10
CA PHE A 137 -17.42 -7.78 -6.28
C PHE A 137 -16.42 -7.45 -5.15
N VAL A 138 -15.53 -8.37 -4.78
CA VAL A 138 -14.55 -8.13 -3.69
C VAL A 138 -13.09 -8.18 -4.17
N THR A 139 -12.84 -8.45 -5.46
CA THR A 139 -11.49 -8.40 -6.05
C THR A 139 -11.18 -7.07 -6.74
N THR A 140 -12.07 -6.08 -6.68
CA THR A 140 -11.98 -4.82 -7.45
C THR A 140 -12.27 -3.57 -6.61
N THR A 141 -12.36 -3.74 -5.30
CA THR A 141 -12.45 -2.67 -4.30
C THR A 141 -11.11 -2.51 -3.64
#